data_AF-A0A653TK90-F1
#
_entry.id   AF-A0A653TK90-F1
#
_cell.length_a   1.000
_cell.length_b   1.000
_cell.length_c   1.000
_cell.angle_alpha   90.00
_cell.angle_beta   90.00
_cell.angle_gamma   90.00
#
_symmetry.space_group_name_H-M   'P 1'
#
loop_
_entity.id
_entity.type
_entity.pdbx_description
1 polymer ?
#
loop_
_entity_poly.entity_id
_entity_poly.type
_entity_poly.pdbx_seq_one_letter_code
_entity_poly.pdbx_strand_id
1 'polypeptide(L)' 'MPSCLRVTVALSACVLAACASTSPPMAGAPADAPRLRAIDPPRISTDDDYVARVNREAQRRGLQVQWINPPVRRND' A
#
# COMPACT_ATOMS: atom_id res chain seq x y z
N MET A 1 6.62 -39.84 -28.97
CA MET A 1 5.58 -38.79 -28.88
C MET A 1 6.11 -37.61 -28.06
N PRO A 2 6.78 -36.59 -28.64
CA PRO A 2 7.26 -35.40 -27.90
C PRO A 2 6.52 -34.10 -28.27
N SER A 3 5.43 -34.17 -29.06
CA SER A 3 4.81 -32.97 -29.67
C SER A 3 3.94 -32.16 -28.69
N CYS A 4 3.26 -32.82 -27.75
CA CYS A 4 2.26 -32.15 -26.90
C CYS A 4 2.89 -31.22 -25.82
N LEU A 5 4.13 -31.50 -25.39
CA LEU A 5 4.82 -30.72 -24.35
C LEU A 5 5.26 -29.33 -24.80
N ARG A 6 5.49 -29.13 -26.10
CA ARG A 6 5.91 -27.82 -26.63
C ARG A 6 4.74 -26.84 -26.79
N VAL A 7 3.54 -27.38 -27.03
CA VAL A 7 2.31 -26.58 -27.21
C VAL A 7 1.83 -26.00 -25.87
N THR A 8 1.96 -26.76 -24.78
CA THR A 8 1.51 -26.31 -23.44
C THR A 8 2.37 -25.18 -22.89
N VAL A 9 3.68 -25.18 -23.14
CA VAL A 9 4.59 -24.10 -22.70
C VAL A 9 4.26 -22.77 -23.39
N ALA A 10 3.99 -22.80 -24.69
CA ALA A 10 3.66 -21.60 -25.46
C ALA A 10 2.34 -20.93 -25.01
N LEU A 11 1.34 -21.74 -24.62
CA LEU A 11 0.04 -21.23 -24.13
C LEU A 11 0.14 -20.52 -22.77
N SER A 12 1.09 -20.91 -21.91
CA SER A 12 1.25 -20.31 -20.58
C SER A 12 1.75 -18.86 -20.61
N ALA A 13 2.55 -18.49 -21.62
CA ALA A 13 3.13 -17.15 -21.73
C ALA A 13 2.11 -16.06 -22.09
N CYS A 14 1.02 -16.42 -22.79
CA CYS A 14 0.01 -15.44 -23.23
C CYS A 14 -0.94 -14.99 -22.12
N VAL A 15 -1.08 -15.75 -21.03
CA VAL A 15 -2.06 -15.44 -19.96
C VAL A 15 -1.57 -14.32 -19.02
N LEU A 16 -0.25 -14.08 -18.96
CA LEU A 16 0.35 -13.12 -18.03
C LEU A 16 0.29 -11.65 -18.49
N ALA A 17 -0.03 -11.39 -19.77
CA ALA A 17 -0.05 -10.02 -20.32
C ALA A 17 -1.33 -9.23 -19.97
N ALA A 18 -2.32 -9.84 -19.31
CA ALA A 18 -3.61 -9.21 -19.04
C ALA A 18 -3.70 -8.43 -17.71
N CYS A 19 -2.64 -8.44 -16.88
CA CYS A 19 -2.67 -7.77 -15.56
C CYS A 19 -2.16 -6.32 -15.55
N ALA A 20 -1.97 -5.68 -16.71
CA ALA A 20 -1.66 -4.25 -16.77
C ALA A 20 -2.94 -3.43 -16.59
N SER A 21 -3.35 -3.20 -15.34
CA SER A 21 -4.49 -2.34 -15.01
C SER A 21 -4.09 -0.87 -15.18
N THR A 22 -4.60 -0.20 -16.21
CA THR A 22 -4.43 1.25 -16.37
C THR A 22 -5.35 1.97 -15.39
N SER A 23 -4.78 2.60 -14.36
CA SER A 23 -5.55 3.46 -13.44
C SER A 23 -5.85 4.82 -14.10
N PRO A 24 -7.09 5.34 -14.02
CA PRO A 24 -7.40 6.68 -14.49
C PRO A 24 -6.71 7.75 -13.61
N PRO A 25 -6.41 8.94 -14.16
CA PRO A 25 -5.87 10.05 -13.38
C PRO A 25 -6.85 10.47 -12.29
N MET A 26 -6.37 10.57 -11.05
CA MET A 26 -7.15 11.12 -9.93
C MET A 26 -7.36 12.62 -10.11
N ALA A 27 -8.54 13.11 -9.73
CA ALA A 27 -8.86 14.54 -9.75
C ALA A 27 -7.94 15.32 -8.79
N GLY A 28 -7.27 16.36 -9.30
CA GLY A 28 -6.45 17.27 -8.51
C GLY A 28 -7.31 18.35 -7.85
N ALA A 29 -7.06 18.62 -6.56
CA ALA A 29 -7.70 19.73 -5.85
C ALA A 29 -7.13 21.09 -6.33
N PRO A 30 -7.93 22.17 -6.33
CA PRO A 30 -7.46 23.50 -6.72
C PRO A 30 -6.37 23.99 -5.76
N ALA A 31 -5.24 24.38 -6.34
CA ALA A 31 -4.20 25.14 -5.65
C ALA A 31 -4.68 26.57 -5.56
N ASP A 32 -5.09 27.02 -4.37
CA ASP A 32 -4.90 28.39 -3.85
C ASP A 32 -5.98 28.72 -2.81
N ALA A 33 -5.73 28.24 -1.59
CA ALA A 33 -6.29 28.87 -0.39
C ALA A 33 -5.15 29.64 0.31
N PRO A 34 -5.38 30.87 0.79
CA PRO A 34 -4.34 31.67 1.44
C PRO A 34 -3.82 30.93 2.69
N ARG A 35 -2.54 30.56 2.66
CA ARG A 35 -1.87 29.87 3.77
C ARG A 35 -1.65 30.87 4.91
N LEU A 36 -2.36 30.68 6.03
CA LEU A 36 -2.04 31.36 7.29
C LEU A 36 -0.55 31.12 7.64
N ARG A 37 0.09 32.12 8.27
CA ARG A 37 1.52 32.10 8.67
C ARG A 37 1.93 30.74 9.22
N ALA A 38 3.03 30.21 8.69
CA ALA A 38 3.67 28.97 9.08
C ALA A 38 4.13 29.01 10.54
N ILE A 39 3.22 28.67 11.46
CA ILE A 39 3.59 27.93 12.66
C ILE A 39 3.92 26.54 12.13
N ASP A 40 5.11 26.02 12.40
CA ASP A 40 5.49 24.66 11.99
C ASP A 40 4.32 23.73 12.34
N PRO A 41 3.72 23.04 11.35
CA PRO A 41 2.58 22.20 11.62
C PRO A 41 3.00 21.15 12.65
N PRO A 42 2.20 20.90 13.70
CA PRO A 42 2.51 19.87 14.67
C PRO A 42 2.80 18.58 13.91
N ARG A 43 4.04 18.07 14.04
CA ARG A 43 4.49 16.90 13.29
C ARG A 43 3.79 15.68 13.87
N ILE A 44 2.67 15.31 13.27
CA ILE A 44 1.96 14.08 13.58
C ILE A 44 2.89 12.93 13.17
N SER A 45 3.46 12.25 14.17
CA SER A 45 4.28 11.05 13.97
C SER A 45 3.46 9.83 14.34
N THR A 46 3.47 8.82 13.49
CA THR A 46 2.94 7.49 13.85
C THR A 46 3.76 6.92 15.01
N ASP A 47 3.10 6.18 15.88
CA ASP A 47 3.77 5.38 16.91
C ASP A 47 4.27 4.05 16.29
N ASP A 48 5.46 4.12 15.69
CA ASP A 48 6.07 2.99 14.97
C ASP A 48 6.36 1.79 15.88
N ASP A 49 6.69 2.03 17.16
CA ASP A 49 6.98 0.97 18.13
C ASP A 49 5.72 0.17 18.46
N TYR A 50 4.61 0.88 18.68
CA TYR A 50 3.30 0.26 18.88
C TYR A 50 2.88 -0.55 17.65
N VAL A 51 2.96 0.06 16.45
CA VAL A 51 2.58 -0.60 15.19
C VAL A 51 3.41 -1.86 14.96
N ALA A 52 4.73 -1.79 15.16
CA ALA A 52 5.61 -2.93 15.00
C ALA A 52 5.28 -4.06 15.99
N ARG A 53 4.96 -3.72 17.24
CA ARG A 53 4.56 -4.71 18.25
C ARG A 53 3.27 -5.44 17.86
N VAL A 54 2.24 -4.71 17.42
CA VAL A 54 0.97 -5.32 17.00
C VAL A 54 1.15 -6.17 15.74
N ASN A 55 1.92 -5.70 14.77
CA ASN A 55 2.19 -6.46 13.54
C ASN A 55 2.91 -7.79 13.84
N ARG A 56 3.89 -7.78 14.75
CA ARG A 56 4.57 -9.02 15.19
C ARG A 56 3.59 -10.01 15.81
N GLU A 57 2.68 -9.54 16.65
CA GLU A 57 1.69 -10.40 17.30
C GLU A 57 0.67 -10.95 16.30
N ALA A 58 0.21 -10.12 15.36
CA ALA A 58 -0.67 -10.57 14.29
C ALA A 58 -0.03 -11.64 13.41
N GLN A 59 1.24 -11.45 13.02
CA GLN A 59 1.98 -12.43 12.24
C GLN A 59 2.12 -13.76 12.99
N ARG A 60 2.42 -13.74 14.30
CA ARG A 60 2.46 -14.95 15.14
C ARG A 60 1.15 -15.72 15.14
N ARG A 61 0.03 -15.04 14.91
CA ARG A 61 -1.33 -15.60 14.87
C ARG A 61 -1.82 -15.91 13.46
N GLY A 62 -1.01 -15.70 12.43
CA GLY A 62 -1.41 -15.88 11.03
C GLY A 62 -2.44 -14.85 10.54
N LEU A 63 -2.49 -13.67 11.17
CA LEU A 63 -3.38 -12.57 10.82
C LEU A 63 -2.64 -11.50 10.02
N GLN A 64 -3.34 -10.90 9.06
CA GLN A 64 -2.88 -9.70 8.35
C GLN A 64 -3.55 -8.46 8.93
N VAL A 65 -2.76 -7.43 9.23
CA VAL A 65 -3.26 -6.16 9.77
C VAL A 65 -3.24 -5.11 8.68
N GLN A 66 -4.37 -4.43 8.52
CA GLN A 66 -4.50 -3.21 7.73
C GLN A 66 -4.85 -2.05 8.66
N TRP A 67 -3.99 -1.04 8.71
CA TRP A 67 -4.20 0.14 9.54
C TRP A 67 -4.98 1.20 8.75
N ILE A 68 -6.23 1.45 9.11
CA ILE A 68 -7.05 2.53 8.52
C ILE A 68 -6.76 3.88 9.18
N ASN A 69 -6.44 3.88 10.48
CA ASN A 69 -6.02 5.05 11.24
C ASN A 69 -4.94 4.62 12.25
N PRO A 70 -3.66 4.57 11.83
CA PRO A 70 -2.60 4.10 12.71
C PRO A 70 -2.44 5.04 13.92
N PRO A 71 -2.06 4.50 15.08
CA PRO A 71 -1.92 5.30 16.29
C PRO A 71 -0.82 6.34 16.12
N VAL A 72 -1.10 7.54 16.60
CA VAL A 72 -0.16 8.66 16.62
C VAL A 72 0.57 8.71 17.96
N ARG A 73 1.86 9.03 17.91
CA ARG A 73 2.65 9.29 19.11
C ARG A 73 2.08 10.53 19.81
N ARG A 74 1.78 10.41 21.10
CA ARG A 74 1.50 11.58 21.94
C ARG A 74 2.83 12.14 22.44
N ASN A 75 3.03 13.43 22.21
CA ASN A 75 4.08 14.19 22.89
C ASN A 75 3.39 14.84 24.09
N ASP A 76 3.44 14.17 25.23
CA ASP A 76 2.94 14.69 26.50
C ASP A 76 3.87 15.80 27.03
#